data_AF-A0ABD4Y4A5-F1
#
_entry.id   AF-A0ABD4Y4A5-F1
#
_cell.length_a   1.000
_cell.length_b   1.000
_cell.length_c   1.000
_cell.angle_alpha   90.00
_cell.angle_beta   90.00
_cell.angle_gamma   90.00
#
_symmetry.space_group_name_H-M   'P 1'
#
loop_
_entity.id
_entity.type
_entity.pdbx_description
1 polymer ?
#
loop_
_entity_poly.entity_id
_entity_poly.type
_entity_poly.pdbx_seq_one_letter_code
_entity_poly.pdbx_strand_id
1 'polypeptide(L)'
;MKLLRYFVTDDGSLPELEVRYSNPNKVSKAFEFLFANNARNVTAGGGIADCTLPDLGVLVMPSSLNIDYRMGSAWGASEVNALLILLKELCGLGGTLVAPWWGAEGEHEFTEALRRA
;
A
#
# COMPACT_ATOMS: atom_id res chain seq x y z
N MET A 1 10.00 -6.10 12.74
CA MET A 1 10.25 -5.07 11.70
C MET A 1 9.71 -3.73 12.21
N LYS A 2 10.46 -2.62 12.07
CA LYS A 2 10.13 -1.30 12.67
C LYS A 2 8.77 -0.74 12.22
N LEU A 3 8.40 -0.95 10.96
CA LEU A 3 7.13 -0.49 10.38
C LEU A 3 5.88 -1.16 10.97
N LEU A 4 6.00 -2.35 11.57
CA LEU A 4 4.85 -3.15 12.01
C LEU A 4 3.93 -2.36 12.97
N ARG A 5 4.48 -1.41 13.72
CA ARG A 5 3.75 -0.56 14.65
C ARG A 5 2.67 0.34 14.01
N TYR A 6 2.75 0.62 12.71
CA TYR A 6 1.74 1.39 11.98
C TYR A 6 0.54 0.54 11.53
N PHE A 7 0.53 -0.75 11.87
CA PHE A 7 -0.44 -1.71 11.37
C PHE A 7 -1.15 -2.49 12.48
N VAL A 8 -0.45 -2.83 13.56
CA VAL A 8 -0.95 -3.82 14.53
C VAL A 8 -1.89 -3.26 15.60
N THR A 9 -1.80 -1.96 15.91
CA THR A 9 -2.63 -1.34 16.95
C THR A 9 -3.94 -0.88 16.32
N ASP A 10 -4.98 -1.69 16.45
CA ASP A 10 -6.31 -1.29 15.99
C ASP A 10 -6.93 -0.24 16.93
N ASP A 11 -6.86 1.02 16.51
CA ASP A 11 -7.47 2.17 17.18
C ASP A 11 -8.81 2.60 16.54
N GLY A 12 -9.34 1.80 15.62
CA GLY A 12 -10.57 2.12 14.87
C GLY A 12 -10.35 2.91 13.59
N SER A 13 -9.14 3.43 13.32
CA SER A 13 -8.87 4.25 12.14
C SER A 13 -8.56 3.43 10.87
N LEU A 14 -8.55 4.13 9.74
CA LEU A 14 -8.16 3.62 8.42
C LEU A 14 -7.03 4.52 7.89
N PRO A 15 -5.77 4.24 8.26
CA PRO A 15 -4.63 5.01 7.77
C PRO A 15 -4.50 4.91 6.26
N GLU A 16 -3.97 5.98 5.65
CA GLU A 16 -3.84 6.11 4.21
C GLU A 16 -2.37 6.21 3.80
N LEU A 17 -2.01 5.44 2.77
CA LEU A 17 -0.79 5.57 2.00
C LEU A 17 -1.16 6.05 0.59
N GLU A 18 -0.38 6.95 0.02
CA GLU A 18 -0.66 7.47 -1.31
C GLU A 18 0.54 7.25 -2.22
N VAL A 19 0.29 6.73 -3.42
CA VAL A 19 1.28 6.66 -4.49
C VAL A 19 0.95 7.71 -5.53
N ARG A 20 1.76 8.77 -5.58
CA ARG A 20 1.58 9.93 -6.47
C ARG A 20 2.23 9.72 -7.82
N TYR A 21 1.52 10.09 -8.87
CA TYR A 21 1.97 9.99 -10.26
C TYR A 21 1.95 11.34 -10.95
N SER A 22 2.90 11.55 -11.85
CA SER A 22 3.04 12.80 -12.59
C SER A 22 1.93 13.06 -13.63
N ASN A 23 1.14 12.03 -14.00
CA ASN A 23 0.03 12.16 -14.94
C ASN A 23 -0.98 10.99 -14.81
N PRO A 24 -2.22 11.15 -15.30
CA PRO A 24 -3.28 10.14 -15.19
C PRO A 24 -3.00 8.82 -15.93
N ASN A 25 -2.22 8.84 -17.02
CA ASN A 25 -1.89 7.60 -17.75
C ASN A 25 -1.06 6.65 -16.88
N LYS A 26 -0.18 7.18 -16.02
CA LYS A 26 0.57 6.36 -15.07
C LYS A 26 -0.33 5.82 -13.95
N VAL A 27 -1.31 6.59 -13.49
CA VAL A 27 -2.32 6.10 -12.53
C VAL A 27 -3.07 4.91 -13.12
N SER A 28 -3.54 5.03 -14.36
CA SER A 28 -4.27 3.96 -15.05
C SER A 28 -3.43 2.68 -15.16
N LYS A 29 -2.16 2.80 -15.57
CA LYS A 29 -1.23 1.67 -15.63
C LYS A 29 -0.97 1.03 -14.26
N ALA A 30 -0.83 1.85 -13.22
CA ALA A 30 -0.63 1.36 -11.86
C ALA A 30 -1.88 0.65 -11.32
N PHE A 31 -3.07 1.14 -11.65
CA PHE A 31 -4.32 0.49 -11.28
C PHE A 31 -4.50 -0.85 -12.02
N GLU A 32 -4.22 -0.89 -13.32
CA GLU A 32 -4.23 -2.11 -14.12
C GLU A 32 -3.23 -3.15 -13.59
N PHE A 33 -2.05 -2.71 -13.14
CA PHE A 33 -1.03 -3.57 -12.55
C PHE A 33 -1.56 -4.36 -11.34
N LEU A 34 -2.42 -3.76 -10.51
CA LEU A 34 -3.01 -4.47 -9.36
C LEU A 34 -3.75 -5.74 -9.82
N PHE A 35 -4.64 -5.62 -10.81
CA PHE A 35 -5.42 -6.76 -11.31
C PHE A 35 -4.56 -7.79 -12.05
N ALA A 36 -3.54 -7.33 -12.80
CA ALA A 36 -2.58 -8.21 -13.45
C ALA A 36 -1.80 -9.07 -12.43
N ASN A 37 -1.66 -8.60 -11.20
CA ASN A 37 -1.01 -9.30 -10.10
C ASN A 37 -2.00 -9.98 -9.15
N ASN A 38 -3.16 -10.38 -9.65
CA ASN A 38 -4.20 -11.08 -8.91
C ASN A 38 -4.87 -10.27 -7.80
N ALA A 39 -4.73 -8.93 -7.77
CA ALA A 39 -5.64 -8.14 -6.94
C ALA A 39 -7.07 -8.43 -7.38
N ARG A 40 -7.92 -8.71 -6.40
CA ARG A 40 -9.35 -8.92 -6.61
C ARG A 40 -10.08 -7.87 -5.80
N ASN A 41 -11.23 -7.47 -6.31
CA ASN A 41 -12.15 -6.68 -5.49
C ASN A 41 -12.43 -7.50 -4.21
N VAL A 42 -12.24 -6.91 -3.03
CA VAL A 42 -12.40 -7.59 -1.73
C VAL A 42 -13.82 -8.08 -1.49
N THR A 43 -14.81 -7.59 -2.24
CA THR A 43 -16.15 -8.22 -2.32
C THR A 43 -16.17 -9.60 -3.01
N ALA A 44 -15.05 -10.04 -3.59
CA ALA A 44 -14.88 -11.28 -4.34
C ALA A 44 -13.71 -12.18 -3.85
N GLY A 45 -13.01 -11.80 -2.76
CA GLY A 45 -11.97 -12.60 -2.07
C GLY A 45 -10.67 -12.93 -2.85
N GLY A 46 -9.50 -12.48 -2.38
CA GLY A 46 -8.18 -12.98 -2.81
C GLY A 46 -6.95 -12.12 -2.43
N GLY A 47 -5.74 -12.74 -2.40
CA GLY A 47 -4.45 -12.15 -1.98
C GLY A 47 -3.28 -12.22 -3.00
N ILE A 48 -2.10 -11.67 -2.63
CA ILE A 48 -0.90 -11.42 -3.48
C ILE A 48 0.39 -11.96 -2.83
N ALA A 49 1.23 -12.69 -3.59
CA ALA A 49 2.61 -13.10 -3.27
C ALA A 49 2.79 -14.18 -2.17
N ASP A 50 2.21 -15.38 -2.35
CA ASP A 50 2.22 -16.54 -1.42
C ASP A 50 1.75 -16.25 0.03
N CYS A 51 1.41 -15.00 0.30
CA CYS A 51 0.84 -14.42 1.50
C CYS A 51 -0.47 -13.76 1.07
N THR A 52 -1.53 -13.90 1.85
CA THR A 52 -2.75 -13.15 1.57
C THR A 52 -2.65 -11.83 2.31
N LEU A 53 -2.44 -10.73 1.57
CA LEU A 53 -2.51 -9.39 2.15
C LEU A 53 -3.88 -9.20 2.82
N PRO A 54 -3.93 -8.52 3.98
CA PRO A 54 -5.18 -8.00 4.49
C PRO A 54 -5.86 -7.12 3.44
N ASP A 55 -7.19 -7.05 3.51
CA ASP A 55 -7.98 -6.24 2.59
C ASP A 55 -7.49 -4.78 2.58
N LEU A 56 -7.21 -4.28 1.37
CA LEU A 56 -6.82 -2.90 1.11
C LEU A 56 -7.94 -2.18 0.37
N GLY A 57 -8.32 -0.99 0.84
CA GLY A 57 -9.11 -0.07 0.05
C GLY A 57 -8.21 0.63 -0.96
N VAL A 58 -8.70 0.76 -2.20
CA VAL A 58 -7.98 1.48 -3.27
C VAL A 58 -8.91 2.50 -3.88
N LEU A 59 -8.58 3.78 -3.71
CA LEU A 59 -9.25 4.91 -4.34
C LEU A 59 -8.37 5.45 -5.47
N VAL A 60 -8.94 5.48 -6.69
CA VAL A 60 -8.26 5.99 -7.88
C VAL A 60 -8.55 7.47 -8.04
N MET A 61 -7.51 8.29 -7.98
CA MET A 61 -7.55 9.75 -8.13
C MET A 61 -6.85 10.18 -9.42
N PRO A 62 -7.09 11.38 -9.98
CA PRO A 62 -6.46 11.79 -11.24
C PRO A 62 -4.93 11.74 -11.27
N SER A 63 -4.28 11.88 -10.11
CA SER A 63 -2.82 11.90 -9.97
C SER A 63 -2.28 10.93 -8.92
N SER A 64 -3.11 10.04 -8.37
CA SER A 64 -2.65 9.12 -7.33
C SER A 64 -3.51 7.86 -7.19
N LEU A 65 -2.91 6.84 -6.57
CA LEU A 65 -3.62 5.74 -5.96
C LEU A 65 -3.53 5.91 -4.45
N ASN A 66 -4.68 6.06 -3.80
CA ASN A 66 -4.78 6.08 -2.35
C ASN A 66 -5.11 4.67 -1.87
N ILE A 67 -4.33 4.19 -0.92
CA ILE A 67 -4.39 2.85 -0.38
C ILE A 67 -4.67 2.98 1.11
N ASP A 68 -5.87 2.64 1.52
CA ASP A 68 -6.26 2.56 2.91
C ASP A 68 -6.21 1.10 3.39
N TYR A 69 -5.90 0.93 4.67
CA TYR A 69 -5.85 -0.39 5.28
C TYR A 69 -6.47 -0.40 6.67
N ARG A 70 -7.09 -1.52 7.02
CA ARG A 70 -7.57 -1.74 8.39
C ARG A 70 -6.41 -2.21 9.27
N MET A 71 -6.15 -1.49 10.36
CA MET A 71 -5.21 -1.94 11.39
C MET A 71 -5.75 -3.13 12.18
N GLY A 72 -4.85 -3.94 12.74
CA GLY A 72 -5.18 -5.02 13.66
C GLY A 72 -4.37 -6.29 13.43
N SER A 73 -4.88 -7.40 13.97
CA SER A 73 -4.19 -8.68 14.05
C SER A 73 -3.96 -9.38 12.72
N ALA A 74 -4.56 -8.90 11.63
CA ALA A 74 -4.31 -9.41 10.29
C ALA A 74 -2.90 -9.06 9.78
N TRP A 75 -2.23 -8.09 10.40
CA TRP A 75 -0.89 -7.65 10.00
C TRP A 75 0.21 -8.36 10.79
N GLY A 76 1.03 -9.14 10.09
CA GLY A 76 2.31 -9.66 10.56
C GLY A 76 3.48 -9.11 9.76
N ALA A 77 4.69 -9.60 10.06
CA ALA A 77 5.89 -9.18 9.35
C ALA A 77 5.84 -9.54 7.86
N SER A 78 5.25 -10.69 7.52
CA SER A 78 5.10 -11.16 6.14
C SER A 78 4.16 -10.27 5.34
N GLU A 79 3.03 -9.90 5.92
CA GLU A 79 1.99 -9.09 5.28
C GLU A 79 2.50 -7.67 5.03
N VAL A 80 3.19 -7.07 6.01
CA VAL A 80 3.78 -5.75 5.77
C VAL A 80 4.92 -5.81 4.75
N ASN A 81 5.69 -6.90 4.72
CA ASN A 81 6.71 -7.07 3.67
C ASN A 81 6.07 -7.21 2.28
N ALA A 82 4.98 -7.96 2.15
CA ALA A 82 4.22 -8.07 0.91
C ALA A 82 3.64 -6.71 0.48
N LEU A 83 3.14 -5.90 1.42
CA LEU A 83 2.69 -4.53 1.13
C LEU A 83 3.84 -3.66 0.63
N LEU A 84 5.02 -3.74 1.24
CA LEU A 84 6.19 -2.97 0.78
C LEU A 84 6.62 -3.36 -0.63
N ILE A 85 6.58 -4.66 -0.97
CA ILE A 85 6.86 -5.14 -2.33
C ILE A 85 5.84 -4.54 -3.30
N LEU A 86 4.55 -4.62 -2.99
CA LEU A 86 3.49 -4.03 -3.80
C LEU A 86 3.71 -2.52 -4.02
N LEU A 87 3.96 -1.76 -2.95
CA LEU A 87 4.22 -0.32 -3.02
C LEU A 87 5.47 -0.02 -3.86
N LYS A 88 6.50 -0.86 -3.78
CA LYS A 88 7.74 -0.70 -4.55
C LYS A 88 7.50 -0.92 -6.03
N GLU A 89 6.69 -1.90 -6.40
CA GLU A 89 6.27 -2.12 -7.79
C GLU A 89 5.44 -0.96 -8.32
N LEU A 90 4.48 -0.46 -7.54
CA LEU A 90 3.68 0.72 -7.89
C LEU A 90 4.54 1.98 -8.07
N CYS A 91 5.57 2.15 -7.23
CA CYS A 91 6.58 3.19 -7.40
C CYS A 91 7.45 2.97 -8.64
N GLY A 92 7.79 1.73 -8.96
CA GLY A 92 8.51 1.33 -10.19
C GLY A 92 7.78 1.74 -11.49
N LEU A 93 6.45 1.92 -11.43
CA LEU A 93 5.64 2.47 -12.53
C LEU A 93 5.69 4.01 -12.62
N GLY A 94 6.64 4.64 -11.94
CA GLY A 94 6.85 6.09 -11.92
C GLY A 94 6.02 6.81 -10.87
N GLY A 95 5.67 6.10 -9.79
CA GLY A 95 4.97 6.61 -8.62
C GLY A 95 5.93 7.02 -7.50
N THR A 96 5.51 7.93 -6.63
CA THR A 96 6.23 8.31 -5.41
C THR A 96 5.34 8.05 -4.21
N LEU A 97 5.83 7.25 -3.26
CA LEU A 97 5.12 6.94 -2.01
C LEU A 97 5.16 8.16 -1.08
N VAL A 98 4.01 8.46 -0.49
CA VAL A 98 3.85 9.39 0.62
C VAL A 98 2.94 8.74 1.68
N ALA A 99 3.10 9.14 2.94
CA ALA A 99 2.34 8.56 4.05
C ALA A 99 1.79 9.68 4.95
N PRO A 100 0.89 10.53 4.41
CA PRO A 100 0.49 11.79 5.06
C PRO A 100 -0.17 11.56 6.43
N TRP A 101 -0.88 10.45 6.60
CA TRP A 101 -1.54 10.09 7.87
C TRP A 101 -0.56 9.99 9.04
N TRP A 102 0.66 9.50 8.79
CA TRP A 102 1.67 9.24 9.81
C TRP A 102 2.65 10.40 10.02
N GLY A 103 2.42 11.53 9.36
CA GLY A 103 3.29 12.69 9.42
C GLY A 103 4.70 12.43 8.88
N ALA A 104 5.58 13.42 9.08
CA ALA A 104 6.93 13.41 8.49
C ALA A 104 7.81 12.24 8.96
N GLU A 105 7.69 11.83 10.23
CA GLU A 105 8.46 10.69 10.75
C GLU A 105 8.00 9.38 10.13
N GLY A 106 6.68 9.14 10.06
CA GLY A 106 6.14 7.96 9.41
C GLY A 106 6.51 7.89 7.94
N GLU A 107 6.35 8.99 7.21
CA GLU A 107 6.73 9.07 5.79
C GLU A 107 8.21 8.76 5.55
N HIS A 108 9.09 9.28 6.41
CA HIS A 108 10.51 8.95 6.35
C HIS A 108 10.76 7.45 6.52
N GLU A 109 10.08 6.81 7.47
CA GLU A 109 10.25 5.39 7.72
C GLU A 109 9.67 4.49 6.64
N PHE A 110 8.52 4.85 6.07
CA PHE A 110 7.96 4.16 4.91
C PHE A 110 8.91 4.27 3.71
N THR A 111 9.47 5.46 3.47
CA THR A 111 10.45 5.68 2.40
C THR A 111 11.71 4.84 2.62
N GLU A 112 12.25 4.80 3.84
CA GLU A 112 13.43 4.00 4.17
C GLU A 112 13.19 2.51 4.03
N ALA A 113 12.01 2.03 4.42
CA ALA A 113 11.66 0.62 4.26
C ALA A 113 11.50 0.25 2.79
N LEU A 114 10.87 1.11 1.98
CA LEU A 114 10.68 0.89 0.55
C LEU A 114 12.01 0.74 -0.20
N ARG A 115 13.05 1.45 0.23
CA ARG A 115 14.42 1.33 -0.31
C ARG A 115 15.09 -0.01 0.00
N ARG A 116 14.64 -0.70 1.05
CA ARG A 116 15.25 -1.94 1.57
C ARG A 116 14.49 -3.20 1.19
N ALA A 117 13.19 -3.06 0.92
CA ALA A 117 12.38 -4.07 0.24
C ALA A 117 12.88 -4.28 -1.20
#